data_AF-A0A8S3IQY6-F1
#
_entry.id   AF-A0A8S3IQY6-F1
#
_cell.length_a   1.000
_cell.length_b   1.000
_cell.length_c   1.000
_cell.angle_alpha   90.00
_cell.angle_beta   90.00
_cell.angle_gamma   90.00
#
_symmetry.space_group_name_H-M   'P 1'
#
loop_
_entity.id
_entity.type
_entity.pdbx_description
1 polymer ?
#
loop_
_entity_poly.entity_id
_entity_poly.type
_entity_poly.pdbx_seq_one_letter_code
_entity_poly.pdbx_strand_id
1 'polypeptide(L)' 'MVELLLDSAIRFWVFMPIVVITFFVGMLRHYITIITAGEKPVDKQQLADSQALIRTRILRENGKYIPKE' A
#
# COMPACT_ATOMS: atom_id res chain seq x y z
N MET A 1 10.58 32.51 30.86
CA MET A 1 9.98 31.43 30.07
C MET A 1 8.48 31.59 30.23
N VAL A 2 7.73 31.94 29.18
CA VAL A 2 6.28 32.16 29.30
C VAL A 2 5.64 30.79 29.48
N GLU A 3 5.23 30.48 30.71
CA GLU A 3 4.33 29.35 30.97
C GLU A 3 2.97 29.72 30.39
N LEU A 4 2.73 29.30 29.15
CA LEU A 4 1.44 29.47 28.50
C LEU A 4 0.45 28.52 29.20
N LEU A 5 -0.34 29.06 30.11
CA LEU A 5 -1.38 28.31 30.82
C LEU A 5 -2.53 28.06 29.85
N LEU A 6 -2.45 26.93 29.14
CA LEU A 6 -3.45 26.53 28.16
C LEU A 6 -4.71 26.03 28.88
N ASP A 7 -5.87 26.59 28.54
CA ASP A 7 -7.16 26.17 29.07
C ASP A 7 -7.36 24.66 28.81
N SER A 8 -7.60 23.91 29.89
CA SER A 8 -7.80 22.47 29.84
C SER A 8 -8.99 22.07 28.95
N ALA A 9 -9.98 22.95 28.79
CA ALA A 9 -11.13 22.70 27.91
C ALA A 9 -10.70 22.51 26.44
N ILE A 10 -9.68 23.24 25.98
CA ILE A 10 -9.19 23.18 24.60
C ILE A 10 -8.65 21.78 24.25
N ARG A 11 -8.02 21.09 25.20
CA ARG A 11 -7.46 19.75 24.95
C ARG A 11 -8.54 18.72 24.63
N PHE A 12 -9.63 18.73 25.38
CA PHE A 12 -10.68 17.74 25.19
C PHE A 12 -11.59 18.09 24.02
N TRP A 13 -11.91 19.37 23.82
CA TRP A 13 -12.85 19.80 22.80
C TRP A 13 -12.24 20.05 21.43
N VAL A 14 -10.91 20.21 21.33
CA VAL A 14 -10.24 20.51 20.07
C VAL A 14 -9.27 19.40 19.66
N PHE A 15 -8.36 18.99 20.55
CA PHE A 15 -7.37 17.97 20.19
C PHE A 15 -7.99 16.60 19.96
N MET A 16 -8.88 16.14 20.85
CA MET A 16 -9.49 14.82 20.70
C MET A 16 -10.32 14.71 19.41
N PRO A 17 -11.19 15.68 19.05
CA PRO A 17 -11.89 15.65 17.76
C PRO A 17 -10.95 15.70 16.55
N ILE A 18 -9.87 16.51 16.58
CA ILE A 18 -8.91 16.57 15.47
C ILE A 18 -8.23 15.22 15.25
N VAL A 19 -7.79 14.56 16.32
CA VAL A 19 -7.15 13.23 16.23
C VAL A 19 -8.13 12.20 15.66
N VAL A 20 -9.38 12.22 16.12
CA VAL A 20 -10.43 11.32 15.65
C VAL A 20 -10.73 11.56 14.16
N ILE A 21 -10.89 12.82 13.73
CA ILE A 21 -11.16 13.18 12.34
C ILE A 21 -9.99 12.76 11.44
N THR A 22 -8.76 13.09 11.81
CA THR A 22 -7.57 12.76 11.01
C THR A 22 -7.37 11.26 10.87
N PHE A 23 -7.64 10.49 11.93
CA PHE A 23 -7.64 9.03 11.88
C PHE A 23 -8.68 8.48 10.90
N PHE A 24 -9.93 8.93 11.01
CA PHE A 24 -11.00 8.47 10.12
C PHE A 24 -10.79 8.90 8.67
N VAL A 25 -10.30 10.12 8.42
CA VAL A 25 -9.93 10.57 7.07
C VAL A 25 -8.80 9.70 6.50
N GLY A 26 -7.80 9.33 7.31
CA GLY A 26 -6.74 8.42 6.90
C GLY A 26 -7.27 7.03 6.51
N MET A 27 -8.18 6.50 7.32
CA MET A 27 -8.86 5.23 7.04
C MET A 27 -9.70 5.30 5.77
N LEU A 28 -10.52 6.35 5.61
CA LEU A 28 -11.33 6.57 4.41
C LEU A 28 -10.45 6.67 3.16
N ARG A 29 -9.35 7.43 3.22
CA ARG A 29 -8.39 7.55 2.11
C ARG A 29 -7.83 6.19 1.72
N HIS A 30 -7.47 5.35 2.68
CA HIS A 30 -6.97 4.01 2.42
C HIS A 30 -8.01 3.16 1.66
N TYR A 31 -9.25 3.12 2.13
CA TYR A 31 -10.31 2.36 1.47
C TYR A 31 -10.68 2.90 0.09
N ILE A 32 -10.76 4.22 -0.07
CA ILE A 32 -10.98 4.86 -1.38
C ILE A 32 -9.85 4.48 -2.35
N THR A 33 -8.60 4.45 -1.86
CA THR A 33 -7.45 4.07 -2.70
C THR A 33 -7.57 2.61 -3.13
N ILE A 34 -7.97 1.70 -2.25
CA ILE A 34 -8.18 0.29 -2.60
C ILE A 34 -9.28 0.15 -3.65
N ILE A 35 -10.40 0.83 -3.48
CA ILE A 35 -11.53 0.76 -4.42
C ILE A 35 -11.16 1.39 -5.78
N THR A 36 -10.35 2.44 -5.76
CA THR A 36 -9.91 3.15 -6.98
C THR A 36 -8.71 2.49 -7.64
N ALA A 37 -7.98 1.63 -6.93
CA ALA A 37 -6.93 0.79 -7.49
C ALA A 37 -7.58 -0.27 -8.39
N GLY A 38 -8.02 0.16 -9.57
CA GLY A 38 -8.58 -0.71 -10.58
C GLY A 38 -7.55 -1.72 -11.07
N GLU A 39 -8.01 -2.93 -11.35
CA GLU A 39 -7.22 -3.90 -12.09
C GLU A 39 -7.03 -3.37 -13.51
N LYS A 40 -5.79 -3.09 -13.90
CA LYS A 40 -5.48 -2.73 -15.28
C LYS A 40 -5.83 -3.94 -16.15
N PRO A 41 -6.64 -3.78 -17.22
CA PRO A 41 -6.88 -4.88 -18.15
C PRO A 41 -5.54 -5.24 -18.80
N VAL A 42 -4.98 -6.37 -18.41
CA VAL A 42 -3.71 -6.84 -18.97
C VAL A 42 -4.01 -7.62 -20.24
N ASP A 43 -3.32 -7.27 -21.31
CA ASP A 43 -3.39 -8.02 -22.54
C ASP A 43 -2.83 -9.44 -22.34
N LYS A 44 -3.53 -10.43 -22.91
CA LYS A 44 -3.19 -11.85 -22.73
C LYS A 44 -1.80 -12.16 -23.29
N GLN A 45 -1.42 -11.50 -24.38
CA GLN A 45 -0.10 -11.67 -24.98
C GLN A 45 0.99 -11.09 -24.07
N GLN A 46 0.78 -9.88 -23.53
CA GLN A 46 1.71 -9.28 -22.58
C GLN A 46 1.89 -10.11 -21.30
N LEU A 47 0.83 -10.76 -20.81
CA LEU A 47 0.92 -11.72 -19.68
C LEU A 47 1.75 -12.95 -20.05
N ALA A 48 1.52 -13.53 -21.22
CA ALA A 48 2.25 -14.72 -21.67
C ALA A 48 3.75 -14.43 -21.80
N ASP A 49 4.12 -13.29 -22.39
CA ASP A 49 5.50 -12.85 -22.54
C ASP A 49 6.16 -12.60 -21.18
N SER A 50 5.45 -11.92 -20.26
CA SER A 50 5.93 -11.66 -18.91
C SER A 50 6.18 -12.96 -18.13
N GLN A 51 5.27 -13.94 -18.24
CA GLN A 51 5.42 -15.24 -17.61
C GLN A 51 6.57 -16.04 -18.21
N ALA A 52 6.76 -16.00 -19.54
CA ALA A 52 7.88 -16.66 -20.20
C ALA A 52 9.23 -16.07 -19.74
N LEU A 53 9.32 -14.74 -19.60
CA LEU A 53 10.50 -14.07 -19.05
C LEU A 53 10.79 -14.50 -17.60
N ILE A 54 9.76 -14.58 -16.75
CA ILE A 54 9.93 -15.04 -15.37
C ILE A 54 10.39 -16.51 -15.34
N ARG A 55 9.79 -17.38 -16.16
CA ARG A 55 10.16 -18.80 -16.24
C ARG A 55 11.60 -19.00 -16.71
N THR A 56 12.03 -18.27 -17.74
CA THR A 56 13.41 -18.35 -18.24
C THR A 56 14.41 -17.85 -17.20
N ARG A 57 14.08 -16.79 -16.44
CA ARG A 57 14.88 -16.33 -15.31
C ARG A 57 15.01 -17.42 -14.23
N ILE A 58 13.89 -18.00 -13.80
CA ILE A 58 13.87 -19.08 -12.79
C ILE A 58 14.70 -20.27 -13.28
N LEU A 59 14.56 -20.66 -14.54
CA LEU A 59 15.31 -21.76 -15.14
C LEU A 59 16.81 -21.46 -15.21
N ARG A 60 17.21 -20.22 -15.51
CA ARG A 60 18.63 -19.83 -15.47
C ARG A 60 19.21 -19.86 -14.06
N GLU A 61 18.45 -19.40 -13.07
CA GLU A 61 18.90 -19.35 -11.67
C GLU A 61 18.89 -20.75 -11.02
N ASN A 62 17.93 -21.62 -11.37
CA ASN A 62 17.69 -22.92 -10.73
C ASN A 62 17.95 -24.13 -11.62
N GLY A 63 18.42 -23.94 -12.85
CA GLY A 63 18.65 -25.03 -13.81
C GLY A 63 19.68 -26.06 -13.35
N LYS A 64 20.50 -25.74 -12.34
CA LYS A 64 21.44 -26.68 -11.70
C LYS A 64 20.78 -27.83 -10.93
N TYR A 65 19.49 -27.71 -10.60
CA TYR A 65 18.72 -28.74 -9.90
C TYR A 65 17.93 -29.65 -10.84
N ILE A 66 17.98 -29.40 -12.15
CA ILE A 66 17.27 -30.17 -13.15
C ILE A 66 18.24 -31.23 -13.70
N PRO A 67 17.78 -32.48 -13.91
CA PRO A 67 18.60 -33.50 -14.55
C PRO A 67 19.12 -33.00 -15.90
N LYS A 68 20.39 -33.26 -16.19
CA LYS A 68 20.86 -33.24 -17.57
C LYS A 68 20.42 -34.55 -18.19
N GLU A 69 19.65 -34.47 -19.27
CA GLU A 69 19.55 -35.57 -20.23
C GLU A 69 20.97 -36.00 -20.65
#